data_AF-A0A7J3C9N0-F1
#
_entry.id   AF-A0A7J3C9N0-F1
#
_cell.length_a   1.000
_cell.length_b   1.000
_cell.length_c   1.000
_cell.angle_alpha   90.00
_cell.angle_beta   90.00
_cell.angle_gamma   90.00
#
_symmetry.space_group_name_H-M   'P 1'
#
loop_
_entity.id
_entity.type
_entity.pdbx_description
1 polymer ?
#
loop_
_entity_poly.entity_id
_entity_poly.type
_entity_poly.pdbx_seq_one_letter_code
_entity_poly.pdbx_strand_id
1 'polypeptide(L)'
;MKLSKEQKNRLSDELQFISENINKNLDNKNLVAFYFSAVYGAFDRIMRENYDDDILFAEEVMRLGYGNISAGTGGLDSLLINEKRKEIYSKIVLNLNSIAEGIRKEEDIYPYLRNISVLTFALTGAGIYLLEMGLLKLP
;
A
#
# COMPACT_ATOMS: atom_id res chain seq x y z
N MET A 1 8.70 16.11 -2.75
CA MET A 1 8.97 15.40 -4.03
C MET A 1 9.40 16.33 -5.15
N LYS A 2 10.65 16.23 -5.56
CA LYS A 2 11.28 16.96 -6.67
C LYS A 2 11.05 16.26 -8.02
N LEU A 3 9.78 16.02 -8.38
CA LEU A 3 9.40 15.40 -9.65
C LEU A 3 8.95 16.43 -10.68
N SER A 4 9.19 16.15 -11.96
CA SER A 4 8.56 16.91 -13.05
C SER A 4 7.04 16.68 -13.05
N LYS A 5 6.28 17.61 -13.66
CA LYS A 5 4.81 17.46 -13.77
C LYS A 5 4.42 16.17 -14.50
N GLU A 6 5.17 15.79 -15.52
CA GLU A 6 4.96 14.55 -16.27
C GLU A 6 5.21 13.32 -15.40
N GLN A 7 6.30 13.31 -14.62
CA GLN A 7 6.61 12.22 -13.70
C GLN A 7 5.56 12.09 -12.60
N LYS A 8 5.08 13.20 -12.03
CA LYS A 8 3.98 13.21 -11.04
C LYS A 8 2.71 12.59 -11.61
N ASN A 9 2.31 13.02 -12.81
CA ASN A 9 1.13 12.48 -13.48
C ASN A 9 1.27 10.97 -13.75
N ARG A 10 2.40 10.55 -14.34
CA ARG A 10 2.64 9.14 -14.66
C ARG A 10 2.62 8.25 -13.41
N LEU A 11 3.29 8.67 -12.33
CA LEU A 11 3.27 7.93 -11.06
C LEU A 11 1.86 7.90 -10.47
N SER A 12 1.15 9.03 -10.43
CA SER A 12 -0.23 9.12 -9.96
C SER A 12 -1.17 8.19 -10.74
N ASP A 13 -1.09 8.19 -12.07
CA ASP A 13 -1.94 7.38 -12.94
C ASP A 13 -1.67 5.88 -12.75
N GLU A 14 -0.41 5.51 -12.60
CA GLU A 14 -0.01 4.13 -12.33
C GLU A 14 -0.51 3.66 -10.95
N LEU A 15 -0.39 4.49 -9.91
CA LEU A 15 -0.91 4.18 -8.58
C LEU A 15 -2.45 4.01 -8.58
N GLN A 16 -3.17 4.84 -9.33
CA GLN A 16 -4.63 4.70 -9.52
C GLN A 16 -4.98 3.40 -10.26
N PHE A 17 -4.26 3.08 -11.33
CA PHE A 17 -4.46 1.82 -12.05
C PHE A 17 -4.25 0.61 -11.12
N ILE A 18 -3.20 0.64 -10.29
CA ILE A 18 -2.90 -0.43 -9.34
C ILE A 18 -3.99 -0.52 -8.26
N SER A 19 -4.41 0.61 -7.68
CA SER A 19 -5.44 0.64 -6.63
C SER A 19 -6.79 0.10 -7.12
N GLU A 20 -7.18 0.44 -8.36
CA GLU A 20 -8.38 -0.09 -8.99
C GLU A 20 -8.32 -1.60 -9.15
N ASN A 21 -7.17 -2.14 -9.55
CA ASN A 21 -6.98 -3.57 -9.72
C ASN A 21 -6.98 -4.32 -8.38
N ILE A 22 -6.40 -3.73 -7.31
CA ILE A 22 -6.54 -4.27 -5.95
C ILE A 22 -8.02 -4.28 -5.54
N ASN A 23 -8.73 -3.18 -5.77
CA ASN A 23 -10.14 -3.04 -5.38
C ASN A 23 -11.06 -4.05 -6.07
N LYS A 24 -10.76 -4.40 -7.33
CA LYS A 24 -11.51 -5.43 -8.08
C LYS A 24 -11.23 -6.86 -7.61
N ASN A 25 -10.19 -7.07 -6.80
CA ASN A 25 -9.67 -8.39 -6.46
C ASN A 25 -9.47 -8.58 -4.94
N LEU A 26 -10.23 -7.87 -4.10
CA LEU A 26 -10.06 -7.90 -2.63
C LEU A 26 -10.18 -9.32 -2.04
N ASP A 27 -10.93 -10.22 -2.68
CA ASP A 27 -11.09 -11.62 -2.26
C ASP A 27 -9.90 -12.51 -2.63
N ASN A 28 -9.01 -12.06 -3.53
CA ASN A 28 -7.90 -12.85 -4.03
C ASN A 28 -6.56 -12.29 -3.52
N LYS A 29 -6.09 -12.83 -2.39
CA LYS A 29 -4.85 -12.40 -1.73
C LYS A 29 -3.64 -12.42 -2.67
N ASN A 30 -3.55 -13.38 -3.59
CA ASN A 30 -2.42 -13.50 -4.51
C ASN A 30 -2.45 -12.38 -5.56
N LEU A 31 -3.63 -12.06 -6.09
CA LEU A 31 -3.78 -10.93 -7.02
C LEU A 31 -3.57 -9.58 -6.31
N VAL A 32 -4.05 -9.43 -5.08
CA VAL A 32 -3.76 -8.23 -4.28
C VAL A 32 -2.25 -8.07 -4.06
N ALA A 33 -1.55 -9.13 -3.66
CA ALA A 33 -0.10 -9.10 -3.48
C ALA A 33 0.63 -8.78 -4.80
N PHE A 34 0.19 -9.38 -5.91
CA PHE A 34 0.73 -9.10 -7.25
C PHE A 34 0.59 -7.63 -7.63
N TYR A 35 -0.62 -7.06 -7.54
CA TYR A 35 -0.83 -5.65 -7.87
C TYR A 35 -0.11 -4.72 -6.88
N PHE A 36 -0.10 -5.04 -5.59
CA PHE A 36 0.62 -4.25 -4.60
C PHE A 36 2.14 -4.27 -4.85
N SER A 37 2.70 -5.35 -5.39
CA SER A 37 4.13 -5.39 -5.78
C SER A 37 4.47 -4.36 -6.87
N ALA A 38 3.51 -4.02 -7.73
CA ALA A 38 3.70 -3.00 -8.75
C ALA A 38 3.80 -1.59 -8.14
N VAL A 39 3.30 -1.37 -6.92
CA VAL A 39 3.37 -0.06 -6.24
C VAL A 39 4.82 0.32 -5.96
N TYR A 40 5.58 -0.52 -5.24
CA TYR A 40 6.99 -0.21 -4.98
C TYR A 40 7.80 -0.22 -6.28
N GLY A 41 7.44 -1.05 -7.27
CA GLY A 41 8.04 -1.02 -8.60
C GLY A 41 7.84 0.32 -9.34
N ALA A 42 6.69 0.98 -9.17
CA ALA A 42 6.42 2.30 -9.73
C ALA A 42 7.31 3.38 -9.10
N PHE A 43 7.47 3.34 -7.76
CA PHE A 43 8.38 4.23 -7.05
C PHE A 43 9.85 3.99 -7.43
N ASP A 44 10.31 2.72 -7.50
CA ASP A 44 11.69 2.38 -7.92
C ASP A 44 12.01 2.92 -9.32
N ARG A 45 11.09 2.77 -10.28
CA ARG A 45 11.30 3.29 -11.65
C ARG A 45 11.42 4.81 -11.68
N ILE A 46 10.54 5.51 -10.98
CA ILE A 46 10.57 6.98 -10.90
C ILE A 46 11.86 7.46 -10.21
N MET A 47 12.25 6.81 -9.12
CA MET A 47 13.46 7.14 -8.35
C MET A 47 14.74 7.01 -9.19
N ARG A 48 14.82 6.01 -10.09
CA ARG A 48 15.96 5.83 -11.00
C ARG A 48 16.09 6.92 -12.05
N GLU A 49 14.99 7.56 -12.44
CA GLU A 49 15.03 8.69 -13.36
C GLU A 49 15.43 9.99 -12.64
N ASN A 50 14.98 10.15 -11.39
CA ASN A 50 15.26 11.34 -10.60
C ASN A 50 15.18 11.02 -9.10
N TYR A 51 16.32 11.11 -8.42
CA TYR A 51 16.42 10.80 -7.00
C TYR A 51 15.73 11.87 -6.15
N ASP A 52 14.93 11.40 -5.20
CA ASP A 52 14.26 12.21 -4.18
C ASP A 52 14.04 11.34 -2.93
N ASP A 53 14.28 11.91 -1.75
CA ASP A 53 14.21 11.22 -0.47
C ASP A 53 12.79 10.83 -0.07
N ASP A 54 11.77 11.63 -0.41
CA ASP A 54 10.37 11.26 -0.18
C ASP A 54 9.97 10.04 -1.01
N ILE A 55 10.49 9.93 -2.25
CA ILE A 55 10.22 8.81 -3.15
C ILE A 55 10.91 7.55 -2.66
N LEU A 56 12.17 7.65 -2.23
CA LEU A 56 12.88 6.53 -1.61
C LEU A 56 12.12 6.04 -0.36
N PHE A 57 11.67 6.95 0.49
CA PHE A 57 10.90 6.59 1.67
C PHE A 57 9.58 5.90 1.31
N ALA A 58 8.85 6.41 0.31
CA ALA A 58 7.63 5.79 -0.18
C ALA A 58 7.90 4.38 -0.74
N GLU A 59 8.97 4.22 -1.51
CA GLU A 59 9.41 2.93 -2.06
C GLU A 59 9.64 1.89 -0.97
N GLU A 60 10.41 2.24 0.07
CA GLU A 60 10.73 1.35 1.19
C GLU A 60 9.47 0.94 1.99
N VAL A 61 8.56 1.89 2.25
CA VAL A 61 7.28 1.60 2.91
C VAL A 61 6.47 0.60 2.09
N MET A 62 6.42 0.76 0.77
CA MET A 62 5.67 -0.13 -0.13
C MET A 62 6.34 -1.49 -0.26
N ARG A 63 7.67 -1.55 -0.30
CA ARG A 63 8.46 -2.79 -0.32
C ARG A 63 8.22 -3.62 0.94
N LEU A 64 8.27 -2.99 2.12
CA LEU A 64 7.94 -3.64 3.38
C LEU A 64 6.48 -4.11 3.40
N GLY A 65 5.57 -3.26 2.93
CA GLY A 65 4.15 -3.59 2.83
C GLY A 65 3.87 -4.81 1.96
N TYR A 66 4.57 -4.92 0.81
CA TYR A 66 4.49 -6.10 -0.06
C TYR A 66 4.99 -7.36 0.65
N GLY A 67 6.10 -7.27 1.38
CA GLY A 67 6.61 -8.36 2.20
C GLY A 67 5.56 -8.87 3.20
N ASN A 68 4.89 -7.95 3.90
CA ASN A 68 3.84 -8.30 4.87
C ASN A 68 2.62 -8.96 4.20
N ILE A 69 2.14 -8.41 3.09
CA ILE A 69 1.00 -8.98 2.33
C ILE A 69 1.35 -10.38 1.80
N SER A 70 2.57 -10.57 1.31
CA SER A 70 3.02 -11.84 0.72
C SER A 70 3.29 -12.92 1.77
N ALA A 71 3.83 -12.55 2.93
CA ALA A 71 4.10 -13.47 4.03
C ALA A 71 2.82 -13.98 4.72
N GLY A 72 1.75 -13.18 4.74
CA GLY A 72 0.44 -13.55 5.27
C GLY A 72 -0.29 -14.67 4.49
N THR A 73 0.34 -15.28 3.49
CA THR A 73 -0.28 -16.30 2.63
C THR A 73 -0.27 -17.72 3.21
N GLY A 74 0.52 -17.98 4.27
CA GLY A 74 0.84 -19.35 4.72
C GLY A 74 0.13 -19.88 5.99
N GLY A 75 -0.65 -19.09 6.73
CA GLY A 75 -1.16 -19.53 8.04
C GLY A 75 -2.57 -19.04 8.37
N LEU A 76 -3.50 -20.01 8.51
CA LEU A 76 -4.85 -19.89 9.10
C LEU A 76 -5.80 -18.90 8.39
N ASP A 77 -6.35 -19.32 7.25
CA ASP A 77 -7.52 -18.70 6.62
C ASP A 77 -8.80 -19.09 7.40
N SER A 78 -9.15 -18.35 8.46
CA SER A 78 -10.50 -18.39 9.05
C SER A 78 -11.44 -17.41 8.32
N LEU A 79 -12.74 -17.70 8.29
CA LEU A 79 -13.73 -16.79 7.65
C LEU A 79 -13.77 -15.40 8.30
N LEU A 80 -13.54 -15.31 9.61
CA LEU A 80 -13.44 -14.03 10.33
C LEU A 80 -12.21 -13.21 9.90
N ILE A 81 -11.11 -13.90 9.57
CA ILE A 81 -9.89 -13.28 9.04
C ILE A 81 -10.12 -12.73 7.62
N ASN A 82 -10.99 -13.36 6.83
CA ASN A 82 -11.26 -12.93 5.46
C ASN A 82 -11.97 -11.58 5.36
N GLU A 83 -13.02 -11.32 6.15
CA GLU A 83 -13.71 -10.02 6.11
C GLU A 83 -12.83 -8.88 6.64
N LYS A 84 -12.07 -9.13 7.72
CA LYS A 84 -11.14 -8.14 8.25
C LYS A 84 -10.01 -7.84 7.26
N ARG A 85 -9.53 -8.85 6.54
CA ARG A 85 -8.54 -8.70 5.48
C ARG A 85 -9.08 -7.82 4.34
N LYS A 86 -10.32 -8.03 3.90
CA LYS A 86 -10.94 -7.17 2.87
C LYS A 86 -11.03 -5.72 3.33
N GLU A 87 -11.43 -5.48 4.58
CA GLU A 87 -11.45 -4.12 5.15
C GLU A 87 -10.06 -3.46 5.09
N ILE A 88 -9.02 -4.19 5.48
CA ILE A 88 -7.64 -3.70 5.41
C ILE A 88 -7.24 -3.39 3.96
N TYR A 89 -7.54 -4.29 3.01
CA TYR A 89 -7.24 -4.06 1.60
C TYR A 89 -8.00 -2.87 1.02
N SER A 90 -9.28 -2.67 1.36
CA SER A 90 -10.04 -1.49 0.97
C SER A 90 -9.42 -0.21 1.53
N LYS A 91 -8.96 -0.22 2.79
CA LYS A 91 -8.24 0.92 3.38
C LYS A 91 -6.89 1.17 2.69
N ILE A 92 -6.19 0.12 2.24
CA ILE A 92 -4.98 0.25 1.43
C ILE A 92 -5.31 0.96 0.11
N VAL A 93 -6.37 0.54 -0.60
CA VAL A 93 -6.82 1.18 -1.84
C VAL A 93 -7.07 2.68 -1.64
N LEU A 94 -7.77 3.06 -0.56
CA LEU A 94 -8.05 4.46 -0.24
C LEU A 94 -6.76 5.27 -0.01
N ASN A 95 -5.79 4.71 0.70
CA ASN A 95 -4.52 5.38 0.94
C ASN A 95 -3.66 5.45 -0.33
N LEU A 96 -3.66 4.43 -1.19
CA LEU A 96 -2.99 4.50 -2.50
C LEU A 96 -3.58 5.60 -3.39
N ASN A 97 -4.91 5.74 -3.41
CA ASN A 97 -5.57 6.83 -4.12
C ASN A 97 -5.21 8.21 -3.56
N SER A 98 -5.11 8.32 -2.23
CA SER A 98 -4.73 9.57 -1.56
C SER A 98 -3.26 9.93 -1.82
N ILE A 99 -2.37 8.93 -1.89
CA ILE A 99 -0.98 9.12 -2.29
C ILE A 99 -0.90 9.58 -3.75
N ALA A 100 -1.62 8.93 -4.66
CA ALA A 100 -1.66 9.31 -6.06
C ALA A 100 -2.10 10.78 -6.24
N GLU A 101 -3.20 11.15 -5.58
CA GLU A 101 -3.72 12.51 -5.63
C GLU A 101 -2.76 13.52 -4.99
N GLY A 102 -2.16 13.17 -3.84
CA GLY A 102 -1.17 14.02 -3.18
C GLY A 102 0.07 14.25 -4.03
N ILE A 103 0.56 13.23 -4.74
CA ILE A 103 1.66 13.36 -5.71
C ILE A 103 1.28 14.33 -6.84
N ARG A 104 0.05 14.21 -7.36
CA ARG A 104 -0.45 15.05 -8.46
C ARG A 104 -0.61 16.52 -8.04
N LYS A 105 -1.06 16.75 -6.80
CA LYS A 105 -1.34 18.08 -6.23
C LYS A 105 -0.18 18.69 -5.45
N GLU A 106 0.92 17.97 -5.27
CA GLU A 106 2.06 18.39 -4.46
C GLU A 106 1.70 18.55 -2.97
N GLU A 107 0.81 17.70 -2.47
CA GLU A 107 0.41 17.63 -1.08
C GLU A 107 1.26 16.63 -0.29
N ASP A 108 1.25 16.76 1.05
CA ASP A 108 1.94 15.83 1.94
C ASP A 108 1.32 14.42 1.86
N ILE A 109 2.13 13.43 1.49
CA ILE A 109 1.71 12.03 1.41
C ILE A 109 2.10 11.19 2.63
N TYR A 110 2.90 11.73 3.55
CA TYR A 110 3.40 11.00 4.71
C TYR A 110 2.29 10.39 5.59
N PRO A 111 1.15 11.07 5.84
CA PRO A 111 0.04 10.48 6.59
C PRO A 111 -0.47 9.18 5.95
N TYR A 112 -0.55 9.15 4.62
CA TYR A 112 -1.04 7.98 3.88
C TYR A 112 0.00 6.85 3.83
N LEU A 113 1.29 7.19 3.69
CA LEU A 113 2.38 6.21 3.82
C LEU A 113 2.42 5.56 5.20
N ARG A 114 2.27 6.37 6.26
CA ARG A 114 2.15 5.88 7.63
C ARG A 114 0.97 4.90 7.76
N ASN A 115 -0.18 5.24 7.17
CA ASN A 115 -1.34 4.37 7.19
C ASN A 115 -1.09 3.05 6.45
N ILE A 116 -0.44 3.08 5.28
CA ILE A 116 -0.05 1.86 4.56
C ILE A 116 0.85 0.97 5.42
N SER A 117 1.83 1.55 6.12
CA SER A 117 2.69 0.79 7.03
C SER A 117 1.89 0.08 8.12
N VAL A 118 0.96 0.80 8.76
CA VAL A 118 0.07 0.22 9.80
C VAL A 118 -0.86 -0.85 9.24
N LEU A 119 -1.49 -0.60 8.09
CA LEU A 119 -2.44 -1.51 7.45
C LEU A 119 -1.76 -2.80 7.00
N THR A 120 -0.58 -2.71 6.40
CA THR A 120 0.17 -3.90 5.97
C THR A 120 0.75 -4.66 7.15
N PHE A 121 1.20 -3.97 8.21
CA PHE A 121 1.58 -4.62 9.47
C PHE A 121 0.40 -5.40 10.09
N ALA A 122 -0.82 -4.87 10.02
CA ALA A 122 -2.02 -5.51 10.54
C ALA A 122 -2.34 -6.87 9.88
N LEU A 123 -1.73 -7.18 8.73
CA LEU A 123 -1.85 -8.47 8.04
C LEU A 123 -0.83 -9.51 8.51
N THR A 124 0.12 -9.13 9.37
CA THR A 124 1.08 -10.05 9.97
C THR A 124 0.47 -10.74 11.19
N GLY A 125 1.05 -11.86 11.64
CA GLY A 125 0.59 -12.53 12.86
C GLY A 125 0.64 -11.62 14.10
N ALA A 126 1.69 -10.82 14.24
CA ALA A 126 1.80 -9.83 15.32
C ALA A 126 0.75 -8.72 15.20
N GLY A 127 0.49 -8.24 13.98
CA GLY A 127 -0.54 -7.24 13.71
C GLY A 127 -1.94 -7.74 14.05
N ILE A 128 -2.28 -8.97 13.64
CA ILE A 128 -3.55 -9.63 13.98
C ILE A 128 -3.69 -9.74 15.50
N TYR A 129 -2.66 -10.20 16.21
CA TYR A 129 -2.69 -10.29 17.66
C TYR A 129 -2.97 -8.93 18.32
N LEU A 130 -2.32 -7.86 17.86
CA LEU A 130 -2.56 -6.52 18.42
C LEU A 130 -3.94 -5.95 18.05
N LEU A 131 -4.53 -6.35 16.92
CA LEU A 131 -5.93 -6.02 16.57
C LEU A 131 -6.90 -6.72 17.52
N GLU A 132 -6.71 -8.01 17.77
CA GLU A 132 -7.55 -8.80 18.69
C GLU A 132 -7.48 -8.26 20.13
N MET A 133 -6.31 -7.78 20.54
CA MET A 133 -6.11 -7.11 21.84
C MET A 133 -6.65 -5.67 21.89
N GLY A 134 -7.11 -5.10 20.77
CA GLY A 134 -7.60 -3.72 20.68
C GLY A 134 -6.51 -2.64 20.82
N LEU A 135 -5.24 -3.03 20.76
CA LEU A 135 -4.08 -2.12 20.86
C LEU A 135 -3.74 -1.50 19.51
N LEU A 136 -3.89 -2.26 18.43
CA LEU A 136 -3.77 -1.75 17.06
C LEU A 136 -5.12 -1.23 16.60
N LYS A 137 -5.15 -0.01 16.05
CA LYS A 137 -6.33 0.58 15.42
C LYS A 137 -6.05 0.77 13.95
N LEU A 138 -6.99 0.35 13.10
CA LEU A 138 -6.89 0.56 11.66
C LEU A 138 -7.17 2.05 11.36
N PRO A 139 -6.22 2.77 10.73
CA PRO A 139 -6.45 4.14 10.29
C PRO A 139 -7.47 4.20 9.14
#